data_AF-A0A6G2FTD9-F1
#
_entry.id   AF-A0A6G2FTD9-F1
#
_cell.length_a   1.000
_cell.length_b   1.000
_cell.length_c   1.000
_cell.angle_alpha   90.00
_cell.angle_beta   90.00
_cell.angle_gamma   90.00
#
_symmetry.space_group_name_H-M   'P 1'
#
loop_
_entity.id
_entity.type
_entity.pdbx_description
1 polymer ?
#
loop_
_entity_poly.entity_id
_entity_poly.type
_entity_poly.pdbx_seq_one_letter_code
_entity_poly.pdbx_strand_id
1 'polypeptide(L)'
;MSTEPATDPEFAGLDDHPVELSYQHANPSAGNESVLLRFGYEGRDGDACLLVDAGADVSPDRLLGPEDRLVGVCLTHAHLDHYRSLPTCLDEDVPVYASPATTAMAGDVLDVASERHDVTDRGVADALVGVDGWTTVCPGVRLHPLPAGHAPGAVGFLVRFDDGDDHHDVVVTGDFTHTDCAGAPGFQTDLATDVELLFLTAATASDPGDALTDALGDALERATAGGRTLVTAGALVGVHVATLVAAANAELDVSVPVRLVGQTAKLYDALGYDHDAVETVPVFDDPRTCLTPGTVTIAGPEVPVDDSSERLYGELKDDADAALVQLVTSGSPPVQTGGCVSTHYELSMHPTESGLRSVVTDLEPIQTVLTHCRGTDEYNDLRRASGRPATIRCTRSTETTRGARRRGCPTFGAEIPVRRPASARSRATPSPTSRSRVSTGSRPRTSPPKAWTPTDSLTDWPADRTRPLSVTPRAPTAVPTPNRLETTRPRPVRLIQTL
;
A
#
# COMPACT_ATOMS: atom_id res chain seq x y z
N MET A 1 16.18 19.12 19.63
CA MET A 1 17.06 18.54 20.67
C MET A 1 16.74 17.05 20.69
N SER A 2 17.58 16.20 20.11
CA SER A 2 17.41 14.74 20.21
C SER A 2 17.53 14.36 21.67
N THR A 3 16.41 13.98 22.28
CA THR A 3 16.43 13.19 23.50
C THR A 3 16.88 11.80 23.08
N GLU A 4 18.15 11.46 23.30
CA GLU A 4 18.55 10.06 23.29
C GLU A 4 17.66 9.35 24.32
N PRO A 5 16.94 8.29 23.93
CA PRO A 5 16.18 7.52 24.91
C PRO A 5 17.19 6.96 25.93
N ALA A 6 16.84 7.05 27.21
CA ALA A 6 17.59 6.38 28.25
C ALA A 6 17.79 4.92 27.82
N THR A 7 19.05 4.49 27.69
CA THR A 7 19.38 3.09 27.40
C THR A 7 18.62 2.22 28.38
N ASP A 8 17.62 1.50 27.88
CA ASP A 8 16.82 0.59 28.68
C ASP A 8 17.80 -0.34 29.40
N PRO A 9 17.75 -0.41 30.75
CA PRO A 9 18.74 -1.14 31.54
C PRO A 9 18.83 -2.63 31.18
N GLU A 10 17.82 -3.19 30.51
CA GLU A 10 17.89 -4.55 29.97
C GLU A 10 18.88 -4.68 28.81
N PHE A 11 19.18 -3.60 28.08
CA PHE A 11 20.16 -3.53 26.98
C PHE A 11 21.57 -3.15 27.44
N ALA A 12 21.82 -3.04 28.75
CA ALA A 12 23.14 -2.73 29.27
C ALA A 12 24.08 -3.97 29.26
N GLY A 13 25.20 -3.89 28.50
CA GLY A 13 26.34 -4.82 28.65
C GLY A 13 26.51 -5.90 27.57
N LEU A 14 25.86 -5.75 26.42
CA LEU A 14 25.98 -6.60 25.22
C LEU A 14 26.44 -5.74 24.03
N ASP A 15 26.72 -6.33 22.87
CA ASP A 15 26.95 -5.53 21.66
C ASP A 15 25.68 -4.70 21.37
N ASP A 16 25.86 -3.39 21.23
CA ASP A 16 24.76 -2.42 21.04
C ASP A 16 24.08 -2.54 19.65
N HIS A 17 24.37 -3.60 18.89
CA HIS A 17 23.89 -3.78 17.53
C HIS A 17 23.39 -5.22 17.26
N PRO A 18 22.36 -5.39 16.40
CA PRO A 18 21.90 -6.71 15.98
C PRO A 18 22.96 -7.48 15.20
N VAL A 19 22.92 -8.81 15.29
CA VAL A 19 23.79 -9.72 14.52
C VAL A 19 23.01 -10.60 13.52
N GLU A 20 21.68 -10.59 13.61
CA GLU A 20 20.80 -11.36 12.75
C GLU A 20 19.47 -10.63 12.55
N LEU A 21 19.00 -10.56 11.29
CA LEU A 21 17.63 -10.20 10.95
C LEU A 21 16.87 -11.41 10.42
N SER A 22 15.70 -11.68 11.00
CA SER A 22 14.70 -12.59 10.45
C SER A 22 13.33 -11.93 10.35
N TYR A 23 12.42 -12.50 9.55
CA TYR A 23 11.07 -11.95 9.39
C TYR A 23 10.01 -13.04 9.27
N GLN A 24 8.76 -12.67 9.55
CA GLN A 24 7.59 -13.52 9.41
C GLN A 24 6.38 -12.71 8.93
N HIS A 25 5.62 -13.23 7.96
CA HIS A 25 4.27 -12.71 7.68
C HIS A 25 3.36 -12.95 8.88
N ALA A 26 2.79 -11.89 9.44
CA ALA A 26 1.97 -11.96 10.64
C ALA A 26 0.54 -12.47 10.35
N ASN A 27 0.01 -12.16 9.16
CA ASN A 27 -1.35 -12.55 8.76
C ASN A 27 -1.46 -13.06 7.31
N PRO A 28 -0.69 -14.08 6.91
CA PRO A 28 -0.63 -14.53 5.51
C PRO A 28 -1.97 -15.03 4.93
N SER A 29 -2.91 -15.41 5.80
CA SER A 29 -4.25 -15.90 5.42
C SER A 29 -5.34 -14.84 5.50
N ALA A 30 -5.02 -13.63 5.99
CA ALA A 30 -5.99 -12.59 6.31
C ALA A 30 -5.59 -11.23 5.73
N GLY A 31 -5.08 -11.24 4.49
CA GLY A 31 -4.74 -10.04 3.70
C GLY A 31 -3.24 -9.93 3.37
N ASN A 32 -2.38 -10.44 4.26
CA ASN A 32 -0.92 -10.49 4.11
C ASN A 32 -0.23 -9.10 4.11
N GLU A 33 -0.84 -8.09 4.71
CA GLU A 33 -0.28 -6.75 4.94
C GLU A 33 0.79 -6.71 6.04
N SER A 34 0.68 -7.55 7.07
CA SER A 34 1.48 -7.40 8.28
C SER A 34 2.72 -8.29 8.31
N VAL A 35 3.84 -7.73 8.77
CA VAL A 35 5.13 -8.40 8.84
C VAL A 35 5.79 -8.14 10.19
N LEU A 36 6.32 -9.18 10.83
CA LEU A 36 7.14 -9.06 12.03
C LEU A 36 8.62 -9.20 11.69
N LEU A 37 9.41 -8.16 11.97
CA LEU A 37 10.87 -8.15 11.87
C LEU A 37 11.47 -8.50 13.23
N ARG A 38 12.52 -9.31 13.24
CA ARG A 38 13.22 -9.76 14.46
C ARG A 38 14.71 -9.48 14.37
N PHE A 39 15.19 -8.71 15.32
CA PHE A 39 16.58 -8.34 15.46
C PHE A 39 17.20 -9.14 16.61
N GLY A 40 18.00 -10.13 16.26
CA GLY A 40 18.72 -10.97 17.21
C GLY A 40 20.03 -10.32 17.63
N TYR A 41 20.37 -10.41 18.92
CA TYR A 41 21.60 -9.85 19.50
C TYR A 41 22.47 -10.98 20.02
N GLU A 42 23.80 -10.83 19.88
CA GLU A 42 24.70 -11.85 20.39
C GLU A 42 24.59 -11.95 21.93
N GLY A 43 24.41 -13.17 22.45
CA GLY A 43 24.36 -13.42 23.89
C GLY A 43 23.01 -13.15 24.55
N ARG A 44 21.93 -12.96 23.77
CA ARG A 44 20.54 -12.89 24.25
C ARG A 44 19.71 -14.09 23.83
N ASP A 45 18.78 -14.47 24.69
CA ASP A 45 17.86 -15.58 24.47
C ASP A 45 16.59 -15.17 23.70
N GLY A 46 16.35 -13.86 23.48
CA GLY A 46 15.18 -13.34 22.78
C GLY A 46 15.47 -12.16 21.85
N ASP A 47 14.61 -11.98 20.85
CA ASP A 47 14.76 -10.98 19.80
C ASP A 47 14.04 -9.66 20.13
N ALA A 48 14.58 -8.55 19.64
CA ALA A 48 13.82 -7.30 19.57
C ALA A 48 12.95 -7.33 18.31
N CYS A 49 11.63 -7.21 18.49
CA CYS A 49 10.65 -7.41 17.45
C CYS A 49 9.99 -6.09 17.05
N LEU A 50 9.98 -5.78 15.75
CA LEU A 50 9.26 -4.64 15.18
C LEU A 50 8.14 -5.16 14.28
N LEU A 51 6.90 -4.88 14.64
CA LEU A 51 5.73 -5.24 13.82
C LEU A 51 5.47 -4.12 12.83
N VAL A 52 5.28 -4.44 11.55
CA VAL A 52 4.81 -3.48 10.53
C VAL A 52 3.39 -3.82 10.18
N ASP A 53 2.51 -2.85 10.45
CA ASP A 53 1.06 -2.93 10.45
C ASP A 53 0.50 -4.06 11.33
N ALA A 54 -0.76 -3.92 11.73
CA ALA A 54 -1.50 -4.93 12.48
C ALA A 54 -2.88 -5.09 11.88
N GLY A 55 -2.90 -5.66 10.67
CA GLY A 55 -4.11 -5.96 9.92
C GLY A 55 -4.95 -7.06 10.54
N ALA A 56 -5.82 -7.70 9.76
CA ALA A 56 -6.74 -8.70 10.33
C ALA A 56 -5.98 -9.93 10.86
N ASP A 57 -6.45 -10.50 11.97
CA ASP A 57 -5.94 -11.74 12.59
C ASP A 57 -4.47 -11.73 13.05
N VAL A 58 -3.89 -10.55 13.30
CA VAL A 58 -2.54 -10.41 13.90
C VAL A 58 -2.63 -10.59 15.42
N SER A 59 -1.72 -11.38 16.00
CA SER A 59 -1.69 -11.67 17.44
C SER A 59 -0.25 -11.86 17.93
N PRO A 60 0.30 -10.93 18.73
CA PRO A 60 1.65 -11.06 19.27
C PRO A 60 1.88 -12.35 20.05
N ASP A 61 0.90 -12.81 20.85
CA ASP A 61 0.95 -14.10 21.58
C ASP A 61 1.26 -15.31 20.69
N ARG A 62 0.92 -15.24 19.39
CA ARG A 62 1.19 -16.32 18.42
C ARG A 62 2.48 -16.10 17.64
N LEU A 63 2.99 -14.88 17.62
CA LEU A 63 4.13 -14.47 16.79
C LEU A 63 5.42 -14.40 17.60
N LEU A 64 5.35 -13.97 18.86
CA LEU A 64 6.50 -13.77 19.73
C LEU A 64 6.85 -15.06 20.47
N GLY A 65 8.14 -15.35 20.53
CA GLY A 65 8.70 -16.30 21.48
C GLY A 65 8.57 -15.79 22.92
N PRO A 66 8.75 -16.67 23.92
CA PRO A 66 8.59 -16.31 25.33
C PRO A 66 9.60 -15.26 25.82
N GLU A 67 10.75 -15.13 25.15
CA GLU A 67 11.79 -14.15 25.46
C GLU A 67 11.82 -12.98 24.45
N ASP A 68 11.00 -13.05 23.39
CA ASP A 68 10.92 -11.99 22.38
C ASP A 68 10.20 -10.78 22.96
N ARG A 69 10.62 -9.58 22.55
CA ARG A 69 10.01 -8.32 23.00
C ARG A 69 9.56 -7.49 21.82
N LEU A 70 8.27 -7.12 21.79
CA LEU A 70 7.77 -6.12 20.86
C LEU A 70 8.31 -4.74 21.27
N VAL A 71 9.21 -4.18 20.47
CA VAL A 71 9.84 -2.87 20.74
C VAL A 71 9.12 -1.71 20.04
N GLY A 72 8.17 -2.02 19.17
CA GLY A 72 7.32 -1.04 18.51
C GLY A 72 6.45 -1.64 17.42
N VAL A 73 5.51 -0.83 16.95
CA VAL A 73 4.71 -1.10 15.75
C VAL A 73 4.88 0.05 14.77
N CYS A 74 5.16 -0.24 13.50
CA CYS A 74 5.12 0.75 12.42
C CYS A 74 3.76 0.70 11.75
N LEU A 75 2.98 1.79 11.83
CA LEU A 75 1.70 1.93 11.11
C LEU A 75 1.92 2.74 9.83
N THR A 76 1.77 2.08 8.69
CA THR A 76 2.05 2.69 7.37
C THR A 76 1.03 3.77 7.01
N HIS A 77 -0.26 3.49 7.24
CA HIS A 77 -1.33 4.45 6.94
C HIS A 77 -2.67 4.08 7.63
N ALA A 78 -3.65 4.97 7.51
CA ALA A 78 -4.92 4.93 8.24
C ALA A 78 -6.05 4.15 7.53
N HIS A 79 -5.74 3.07 6.80
CA HIS A 79 -6.77 2.13 6.33
C HIS A 79 -6.97 0.98 7.32
N LEU A 80 -8.23 0.57 7.48
CA LEU A 80 -8.64 -0.40 8.50
C LEU A 80 -7.89 -1.72 8.37
N ASP A 81 -7.64 -2.19 7.14
CA ASP A 81 -6.90 -3.41 6.89
C ASP A 81 -5.46 -3.37 7.39
N HIS A 82 -4.89 -2.20 7.74
CA HIS A 82 -3.55 -2.08 8.30
C HIS A 82 -3.50 -1.91 9.82
N TYR A 83 -4.61 -1.58 10.48
CA TYR A 83 -4.65 -1.39 11.94
C TYR A 83 -5.73 -2.20 12.67
N ARG A 84 -6.50 -3.04 11.97
CA ARG A 84 -7.66 -3.74 12.54
C ARG A 84 -7.39 -4.47 13.86
N SER A 85 -6.26 -5.16 13.97
CA SER A 85 -5.88 -5.91 15.18
C SER A 85 -4.95 -5.11 16.10
N LEU A 86 -4.56 -3.89 15.71
CA LEU A 86 -3.62 -3.05 16.45
C LEU A 86 -4.00 -2.86 17.92
N PRO A 87 -5.26 -2.57 18.30
CA PRO A 87 -5.60 -2.42 19.71
C PRO A 87 -5.39 -3.68 20.57
N THR A 88 -5.35 -4.85 19.95
CA THR A 88 -5.08 -6.13 20.63
C THR A 88 -3.62 -6.54 20.59
N CYS A 89 -2.78 -5.80 19.86
CA CYS A 89 -1.36 -6.07 19.71
C CYS A 89 -0.49 -5.24 20.67
N LEU A 90 -1.06 -4.24 21.35
CA LEU A 90 -0.31 -3.31 22.19
C LEU A 90 -0.37 -3.68 23.67
N ASP A 91 0.81 -3.68 24.28
CA ASP A 91 0.99 -3.57 25.74
C ASP A 91 1.19 -2.09 26.12
N GLU A 92 1.08 -1.75 27.42
CA GLU A 92 1.04 -0.35 27.93
C GLU A 92 2.24 0.54 27.54
N ASP A 93 3.37 -0.02 27.08
CA ASP A 93 4.61 0.71 26.79
C ASP A 93 5.12 0.57 25.34
N VAL A 94 4.36 -0.07 24.44
CA VAL A 94 4.82 -0.31 23.05
C VAL A 94 4.44 0.87 22.15
N PRO A 95 5.41 1.64 21.61
CA PRO A 95 5.10 2.78 20.75
C PRO A 95 4.60 2.33 19.36
N VAL A 96 3.68 3.11 18.80
CA VAL A 96 3.20 2.99 17.42
C VAL A 96 3.78 4.14 16.59
N TYR A 97 4.78 3.85 15.76
CA TYR A 97 5.40 4.82 14.88
C TYR A 97 4.56 5.01 13.61
N ALA A 98 4.17 6.24 13.33
CA ALA A 98 3.42 6.61 12.13
C ALA A 98 3.85 8.00 11.65
N SER A 99 3.47 8.39 10.43
CA SER A 99 3.67 9.79 10.02
C SER A 99 2.86 10.74 10.92
N PRO A 100 3.29 12.01 11.10
CA PRO A 100 2.51 12.98 11.88
C PRO A 100 1.07 13.13 11.38
N ALA A 101 0.86 13.04 10.06
CA ALA A 101 -0.47 13.11 9.44
C ALA A 101 -1.34 11.89 9.78
N THR A 102 -0.77 10.67 9.75
CA THR A 102 -1.48 9.45 10.19
C THR A 102 -1.81 9.53 11.68
N THR A 103 -0.88 10.02 12.51
CA THR A 103 -1.13 10.23 13.95
C THR A 103 -2.26 11.24 14.20
N ALA A 104 -2.28 12.35 13.45
CA ALA A 104 -3.31 13.39 13.60
C ALA A 104 -4.73 12.88 13.32
N MET A 105 -4.87 11.96 12.36
CA MET A 105 -6.17 11.36 11.97
C MET A 105 -6.57 10.14 12.82
N ALA A 106 -5.67 9.59 13.64
CA ALA A 106 -5.84 8.29 14.24
C ALA A 106 -7.10 8.16 15.12
N GLY A 107 -7.39 9.19 15.94
CA GLY A 107 -8.58 9.20 16.78
C GLY A 107 -9.87 9.10 15.96
N ASP A 108 -9.99 9.91 14.91
CA ASP A 108 -11.17 9.93 14.04
C ASP A 108 -11.38 8.60 13.30
N VAL A 109 -10.31 7.94 12.85
CA VAL A 109 -10.43 6.63 12.17
C VAL A 109 -10.71 5.49 13.14
N LEU A 110 -10.16 5.53 14.37
CA LEU A 110 -10.44 4.56 15.42
C LEU A 110 -11.87 4.66 15.92
N ASP A 111 -12.42 5.87 16.06
CA ASP A 111 -13.83 6.07 16.42
C ASP A 111 -14.76 5.40 15.39
N VAL A 112 -14.52 5.62 14.09
CA VAL A 112 -15.28 4.97 13.02
C VAL A 112 -15.09 3.45 13.05
N ALA A 113 -13.87 2.97 13.30
CA ALA A 113 -13.59 1.54 13.39
C ALA A 113 -14.32 0.89 14.58
N SER A 114 -14.41 1.58 15.71
CA SER A 114 -15.16 1.14 16.88
C SER A 114 -16.66 1.07 16.58
N GLU A 115 -17.21 2.10 15.93
CA GLU A 115 -18.64 2.17 15.60
C GLU A 115 -19.09 1.12 14.58
N ARG A 116 -18.22 0.77 13.62
CA ARG A 116 -18.62 -0.01 12.42
C ARG A 116 -17.98 -1.37 12.29
N HIS A 117 -16.84 -1.58 12.93
CA HIS A 117 -15.99 -2.74 12.71
C HIS A 117 -15.61 -3.48 13.99
N ASP A 118 -16.20 -3.11 15.13
CA ASP A 118 -15.97 -3.70 16.45
C ASP A 118 -14.49 -3.63 16.88
N VAL A 119 -13.79 -2.58 16.44
CA VAL A 119 -12.39 -2.30 16.80
C VAL A 119 -12.37 -1.27 17.92
N THR A 120 -12.36 -1.75 19.17
CA THR A 120 -12.27 -0.86 20.34
C THR A 120 -10.83 -0.36 20.49
N ASP A 121 -10.63 0.97 20.58
CA ASP A 121 -9.33 1.53 20.97
C ASP A 121 -8.96 1.09 22.40
N ARG A 122 -7.74 0.61 22.57
CA ARG A 122 -7.17 0.11 23.83
C ARG A 122 -5.83 0.77 24.13
N GLY A 123 -5.74 2.08 23.88
CA GLY A 123 -4.52 2.87 24.09
C GLY A 123 -3.68 3.05 22.83
N VAL A 124 -4.21 2.74 21.64
CA VAL A 124 -3.53 3.00 20.36
C VAL A 124 -3.27 4.49 20.21
N ALA A 125 -4.28 5.34 20.49
CA ALA A 125 -4.15 6.78 20.37
C ALA A 125 -3.01 7.34 21.25
N ASP A 126 -2.87 6.82 22.47
CA ASP A 126 -1.84 7.23 23.43
C ASP A 126 -0.45 6.69 23.08
N ALA A 127 -0.37 5.55 22.40
CA ALA A 127 0.87 4.92 21.98
C ALA A 127 1.48 5.53 20.71
N LEU A 128 0.75 6.37 19.97
CA LEU A 128 1.20 6.91 18.70
C LEU A 128 2.33 7.93 18.85
N VAL A 129 3.38 7.71 18.05
CA VAL A 129 4.55 8.58 17.94
C VAL A 129 4.68 9.01 16.48
N GLY A 130 4.43 10.30 16.23
CA GLY A 130 4.65 10.91 14.92
C GLY A 130 6.14 10.97 14.59
N VAL A 131 6.54 10.33 13.49
CA VAL A 131 7.93 10.30 13.00
C VAL A 131 8.01 10.96 11.62
N ASP A 132 8.92 11.92 11.47
CA ASP A 132 9.20 12.66 10.23
C ASP A 132 10.68 12.55 9.79
N GLY A 133 11.48 11.77 10.52
CA GLY A 133 12.88 11.53 10.27
C GLY A 133 13.42 10.30 11.00
N TRP A 134 14.75 10.17 11.03
CA TRP A 134 15.41 9.03 11.68
C TRP A 134 15.08 8.95 13.17
N THR A 135 14.48 7.83 13.57
CA THR A 135 14.07 7.54 14.94
C THR A 135 14.64 6.21 15.39
N THR A 136 15.34 6.20 16.53
CA THR A 136 15.86 4.97 17.14
C THR A 136 14.73 4.21 17.81
N VAL A 137 14.56 2.94 17.44
CA VAL A 137 13.53 2.04 17.99
C VAL A 137 14.10 1.21 19.14
N CYS A 138 15.29 0.65 18.92
CA CYS A 138 16.09 -0.06 19.91
C CYS A 138 17.58 0.08 19.56
N PRO A 139 18.53 -0.33 20.42
CA PRO A 139 19.96 -0.18 20.16
C PRO A 139 20.38 -0.69 18.77
N GLY A 140 21.05 0.15 17.98
CA GLY A 140 21.49 -0.22 16.64
C GLY A 140 20.37 -0.39 15.60
N VAL A 141 19.10 -0.10 15.91
CA VAL A 141 17.98 -0.14 14.95
C VAL A 141 17.27 1.20 14.89
N ARG A 142 17.16 1.76 13.69
CA ARG A 142 16.48 3.03 13.42
C ARG A 142 15.49 2.87 12.28
N LEU A 143 14.42 3.68 12.32
CA LEU A 143 13.46 3.79 11.23
C LEU A 143 13.42 5.21 10.67
N HIS A 144 13.05 5.33 9.40
CA HIS A 144 12.76 6.59 8.73
C HIS A 144 11.50 6.41 7.87
N PRO A 145 10.49 7.29 7.96
CA PRO A 145 9.32 7.22 7.09
C PRO A 145 9.70 7.56 5.65
N LEU A 146 9.14 6.84 4.69
CA LEU A 146 9.26 7.12 3.25
C LEU A 146 7.87 7.52 2.74
N PRO A 147 7.68 8.63 2.00
CA PRO A 147 6.38 8.96 1.42
C PRO A 147 5.84 7.82 0.57
N ALA A 148 4.53 7.59 0.57
CA ALA A 148 3.91 6.49 -0.18
C ALA A 148 2.79 6.93 -1.15
N GLY A 149 2.24 8.13 -1.06
CA GLY A 149 1.22 8.64 -2.00
C GLY A 149 -0.10 7.86 -2.11
N HIS A 150 -0.34 6.86 -1.25
CA HIS A 150 -1.55 6.03 -1.29
C HIS A 150 -2.77 6.70 -0.64
N ALA A 151 -2.55 7.31 0.52
CA ALA A 151 -3.53 8.05 1.29
C ALA A 151 -2.85 9.28 1.93
N PRO A 152 -3.61 10.29 2.40
CA PRO A 152 -3.04 11.40 3.16
C PRO A 152 -2.21 10.85 4.33
N GLY A 153 -0.93 11.25 4.42
CA GLY A 153 -0.01 10.77 5.45
C GLY A 153 0.52 9.35 5.29
N ALA A 154 0.18 8.63 4.22
CA ALA A 154 0.69 7.28 3.99
C ALA A 154 2.22 7.28 3.82
N VAL A 155 2.87 6.37 4.55
CA VAL A 155 4.32 6.18 4.50
C VAL A 155 4.68 4.70 4.45
N GLY A 156 5.73 4.38 3.70
CA GLY A 156 6.55 3.21 3.95
C GLY A 156 7.58 3.49 5.05
N PHE A 157 8.42 2.50 5.35
CA PHE A 157 9.51 2.64 6.31
C PHE A 157 10.82 2.11 5.73
N LEU A 158 11.87 2.91 5.85
CA LEU A 158 13.26 2.47 5.77
C LEU A 158 13.71 2.11 7.18
N VAL A 159 13.98 0.83 7.41
CA VAL A 159 14.54 0.32 8.66
C VAL A 159 16.00 0.02 8.43
N ARG A 160 16.85 0.69 9.20
CA ARG A 160 18.30 0.51 9.19
C ARG A 160 18.74 -0.14 10.48
N PHE A 161 19.54 -1.19 10.37
CA PHE A 161 20.25 -1.73 11.52
C PHE A 161 21.75 -1.75 11.29
N ASP A 162 22.50 -1.40 12.32
CA ASP A 162 23.96 -1.31 12.28
C ASP A 162 24.58 -2.72 12.50
N ASP A 163 25.70 -3.01 11.84
CA ASP A 163 26.55 -4.21 12.05
C ASP A 163 28.01 -3.76 12.13
N GLY A 164 28.45 -3.42 13.35
CA GLY A 164 29.77 -2.83 13.56
C GLY A 164 29.94 -1.47 12.86
N ASP A 165 30.77 -1.43 11.81
CA ASP A 165 31.01 -0.22 11.01
C ASP A 165 30.11 -0.14 9.75
N ASP A 166 29.38 -1.22 9.45
CA ASP A 166 28.47 -1.34 8.31
C ASP A 166 27.00 -1.16 8.77
N HIS A 167 26.07 -1.07 7.81
CA HIS A 167 24.64 -1.04 8.08
C HIS A 167 23.87 -1.78 6.98
N HIS A 168 22.68 -2.23 7.33
CA HIS A 168 21.77 -2.95 6.46
C HIS A 168 20.44 -2.21 6.36
N ASP A 169 19.97 -2.02 5.13
CA ASP A 169 18.73 -1.30 4.85
C ASP A 169 17.61 -2.25 4.41
N VAL A 170 16.48 -2.13 5.11
CA VAL A 170 15.24 -2.84 4.82
C VAL A 170 14.15 -1.82 4.49
N VAL A 171 13.52 -1.96 3.32
CA VAL A 171 12.41 -1.10 2.92
C VAL A 171 11.10 -1.87 3.03
N VAL A 172 10.11 -1.26 3.67
CA VAL A 172 8.72 -1.70 3.64
C VAL A 172 7.89 -0.61 2.97
N THR A 173 7.26 -0.91 1.84
CA THR A 173 6.58 0.14 1.07
C THR A 173 5.28 0.62 1.73
N GLY A 174 4.63 -0.25 2.51
CA GLY A 174 3.19 -0.12 2.76
C GLY A 174 2.41 -0.11 1.44
N ASP A 175 1.15 0.29 1.50
CA ASP A 175 0.41 0.59 0.29
C ASP A 175 0.93 1.90 -0.30
N PHE A 176 1.23 1.90 -1.60
CA PHE A 176 1.92 3.01 -2.23
C PHE A 176 1.42 3.30 -3.64
N THR A 177 1.68 4.51 -4.13
CA THR A 177 1.67 4.87 -5.54
C THR A 177 2.85 5.80 -5.83
N HIS A 178 3.13 6.10 -7.09
CA HIS A 178 4.05 7.19 -7.45
C HIS A 178 3.36 8.55 -7.55
N THR A 179 2.06 8.60 -7.28
CA THR A 179 1.24 9.81 -7.38
C THR A 179 1.12 10.46 -6.01
N ASP A 180 1.17 11.78 -5.96
CA ASP A 180 0.97 12.53 -4.72
C ASP A 180 -0.48 12.39 -4.23
N CYS A 181 -0.66 12.33 -2.92
CA CYS A 181 -1.98 12.22 -2.30
C CYS A 181 -2.15 13.27 -1.20
N ALA A 182 -2.99 14.26 -1.48
CA ALA A 182 -3.38 15.32 -0.56
C ALA A 182 -2.17 16.04 0.09
N GLY A 183 -1.15 16.38 -0.70
CA GLY A 183 0.07 17.03 -0.21
C GLY A 183 1.16 16.09 0.31
N ALA A 184 0.87 14.78 0.43
CA ALA A 184 1.90 13.77 0.69
C ALA A 184 2.51 13.30 -0.65
N PRO A 185 3.84 13.33 -0.83
CA PRO A 185 4.48 12.86 -2.05
C PRO A 185 4.21 11.37 -2.33
N GLY A 186 4.22 11.02 -3.62
CA GLY A 186 4.31 9.64 -4.08
C GLY A 186 5.59 8.95 -3.61
N PHE A 187 5.62 7.62 -3.73
CA PHE A 187 6.78 6.81 -3.36
C PHE A 187 8.02 7.17 -4.17
N GLN A 188 9.11 7.49 -3.46
CA GLN A 188 10.37 7.96 -4.02
C GLN A 188 11.48 6.94 -3.76
N THR A 189 12.02 6.34 -4.81
CA THR A 189 13.04 5.29 -4.74
C THR A 189 14.44 5.84 -4.45
N ASP A 190 14.69 7.13 -4.66
CA ASP A 190 15.97 7.80 -4.41
C ASP A 190 16.23 8.12 -2.95
N LEU A 191 15.25 7.92 -2.06
CA LEU A 191 15.37 8.08 -0.62
C LEU A 191 15.97 6.85 0.09
N ALA A 192 16.12 5.73 -0.61
CA ALA A 192 16.73 4.51 -0.09
C ALA A 192 17.78 3.98 -1.06
N THR A 193 18.96 3.63 -0.55
CA THR A 193 20.08 3.09 -1.35
C THR A 193 20.58 1.82 -0.70
N ASP A 194 21.19 0.92 -1.49
CA ASP A 194 21.78 -0.32 -0.98
C ASP A 194 20.79 -1.20 -0.19
N VAL A 195 19.53 -1.24 -0.66
CA VAL A 195 18.45 -1.99 -0.01
C VAL A 195 18.76 -3.49 -0.07
N GLU A 196 18.83 -4.16 1.07
CA GLU A 196 19.05 -5.59 1.12
C GLU A 196 17.73 -6.37 1.04
N LEU A 197 16.72 -5.89 1.76
CA LEU A 197 15.43 -6.54 1.86
C LEU A 197 14.31 -5.54 1.55
N LEU A 198 13.49 -5.85 0.55
CA LEU A 198 12.32 -5.08 0.16
C LEU A 198 11.04 -5.87 0.46
N PHE A 199 10.20 -5.35 1.34
CA PHE A 199 8.81 -5.77 1.49
C PHE A 199 7.94 -4.88 0.59
N LEU A 200 7.47 -5.47 -0.50
CA LEU A 200 6.76 -4.80 -1.58
C LEU A 200 5.29 -5.18 -1.57
N THR A 201 4.41 -4.22 -1.33
CA THR A 201 2.97 -4.40 -1.56
C THR A 201 2.73 -4.71 -3.03
N ALA A 202 2.03 -5.81 -3.29
CA ALA A 202 1.75 -6.30 -4.63
C ALA A 202 0.27 -6.23 -5.04
N ALA A 203 -0.54 -5.46 -4.32
CA ALA A 203 -1.80 -4.95 -4.83
C ALA A 203 -1.49 -3.99 -6.00
N THR A 204 -2.12 -4.21 -7.15
CA THR A 204 -1.93 -3.36 -8.34
C THR A 204 -3.26 -2.86 -8.87
N ALA A 205 -3.24 -1.69 -9.51
CA ALA A 205 -4.40 -1.07 -10.12
C ALA A 205 -4.05 -0.41 -11.46
N SER A 206 -5.08 0.05 -12.16
CA SER A 206 -4.89 1.00 -13.27
C SER A 206 -4.43 2.35 -12.72
N ASP A 207 -3.74 3.11 -13.56
CA ASP A 207 -3.30 4.46 -13.19
C ASP A 207 -4.52 5.32 -12.76
N PRO A 208 -4.49 5.93 -11.55
CA PRO A 208 -5.63 6.68 -11.03
C PRO A 208 -5.85 8.03 -11.73
N GLY A 209 -4.87 8.53 -12.48
CA GLY A 209 -4.87 9.90 -13.03
C GLY A 209 -5.99 10.17 -14.02
N ASP A 210 -6.30 9.23 -14.91
CA ASP A 210 -7.41 9.40 -15.87
C ASP A 210 -8.77 9.41 -15.14
N ALA A 211 -8.98 8.50 -14.18
CA ALA A 211 -10.21 8.42 -13.39
C ALA A 211 -10.43 9.67 -12.52
N LEU A 212 -9.38 10.15 -11.84
CA LEU A 212 -9.42 11.39 -11.06
C LEU A 212 -9.69 12.60 -11.96
N THR A 213 -9.04 12.68 -13.13
CA THR A 213 -9.22 13.80 -14.07
C THR A 213 -10.67 13.88 -14.54
N ASP A 214 -11.22 12.74 -14.97
CA ASP A 214 -12.59 12.70 -15.50
C ASP A 214 -13.61 12.98 -14.39
N ALA A 215 -13.43 12.42 -13.17
CA ALA A 215 -14.33 12.66 -12.04
C ALA A 215 -14.32 14.13 -11.58
N LEU A 216 -13.14 14.75 -11.50
CA LEU A 216 -13.00 16.17 -11.16
C LEU A 216 -13.59 17.06 -12.24
N GLY A 217 -13.37 16.71 -13.51
CA GLY A 217 -13.94 17.41 -14.67
C GLY A 217 -15.47 17.41 -14.62
N ASP A 218 -16.09 16.25 -14.41
CA ASP A 218 -17.53 16.11 -14.23
C ASP A 218 -18.02 16.94 -13.04
N ALA A 219 -17.37 16.85 -11.88
CA ALA A 219 -17.80 17.58 -10.69
C ALA A 219 -17.75 19.10 -10.88
N LEU A 220 -16.64 19.61 -11.43
CA LEU A 220 -16.42 21.03 -11.70
C LEU A 220 -17.34 21.57 -12.79
N GLU A 221 -17.56 20.81 -13.88
CA GLU A 221 -18.49 21.22 -14.95
C GLU A 221 -19.90 21.40 -14.39
N ARG A 222 -20.38 20.44 -13.59
CA ARG A 222 -21.73 20.47 -12.99
C ARG A 222 -21.88 21.61 -12.00
N ALA A 223 -20.89 21.82 -11.14
CA ALA A 223 -20.90 22.92 -10.19
C ALA A 223 -20.83 24.28 -10.91
N THR A 224 -19.98 24.44 -11.91
CA THR A 224 -19.88 25.70 -12.66
C THR A 224 -21.16 26.02 -13.44
N ALA A 225 -21.91 25.00 -13.86
CA ALA A 225 -23.25 25.16 -14.45
C ALA A 225 -24.35 25.54 -13.44
N GLY A 226 -24.03 25.65 -12.15
CA GLY A 226 -24.96 25.98 -11.07
C GLY A 226 -25.72 24.77 -10.50
N GLY A 227 -25.35 23.55 -10.88
CA GLY A 227 -25.96 22.33 -10.36
C GLY A 227 -25.62 22.06 -8.90
N ARG A 228 -26.43 21.23 -8.24
CA ARG A 228 -26.07 20.63 -6.94
C ARG A 228 -25.25 19.37 -7.22
N THR A 229 -23.98 19.39 -6.85
CA THR A 229 -23.04 18.31 -7.15
C THR A 229 -22.63 17.61 -5.85
N LEU A 230 -22.85 16.30 -5.79
CA LEU A 230 -22.34 15.43 -4.73
C LEU A 230 -21.29 14.50 -5.31
N VAL A 231 -20.10 14.52 -4.72
CA VAL A 231 -19.04 13.53 -4.94
C VAL A 231 -19.03 12.58 -3.75
N THR A 232 -19.17 11.29 -4.00
CA THR A 232 -19.09 10.28 -2.94
C THR A 232 -17.78 9.51 -3.03
N ALA A 233 -17.08 9.39 -1.90
CA ALA A 233 -15.79 8.72 -1.79
C ALA A 233 -15.55 8.21 -0.37
N GLY A 234 -14.64 7.26 -0.19
CA GLY A 234 -14.08 6.95 1.13
C GLY A 234 -13.45 8.22 1.76
N ALA A 235 -13.42 8.32 3.09
CA ALA A 235 -13.11 9.58 3.77
C ALA A 235 -11.72 10.16 3.38
N LEU A 236 -10.69 9.32 3.34
CA LEU A 236 -9.32 9.70 2.94
C LEU A 236 -9.24 10.12 1.46
N VAL A 237 -9.93 9.41 0.57
CA VAL A 237 -10.05 9.79 -0.85
C VAL A 237 -10.80 11.12 -0.98
N GLY A 238 -11.84 11.35 -0.17
CA GLY A 238 -12.58 12.61 -0.16
C GLY A 238 -11.68 13.80 0.21
N VAL A 239 -10.76 13.63 1.17
CA VAL A 239 -9.74 14.65 1.49
C VAL A 239 -8.85 14.91 0.27
N HIS A 240 -8.36 13.87 -0.39
CA HIS A 240 -7.54 14.01 -1.59
C HIS A 240 -8.27 14.76 -2.71
N VAL A 241 -9.52 14.39 -3.00
CA VAL A 241 -10.35 15.06 -4.00
C VAL A 241 -10.55 16.54 -3.65
N ALA A 242 -10.77 16.87 -2.37
CA ALA A 242 -10.90 18.25 -1.92
C ALA A 242 -9.66 19.09 -2.26
N THR A 243 -8.47 18.54 -1.96
CA THR A 243 -7.19 19.21 -2.26
C THR A 243 -6.97 19.38 -3.76
N LEU A 244 -7.36 18.39 -4.58
CA LEU A 244 -7.27 18.48 -6.03
C LEU A 244 -8.24 19.50 -6.62
N VAL A 245 -9.48 19.58 -6.11
CA VAL A 245 -10.44 20.62 -6.53
C VAL A 245 -9.91 22.01 -6.15
N ALA A 246 -9.36 22.18 -4.95
CA ALA A 246 -8.77 23.44 -4.53
C ALA A 246 -7.57 23.85 -5.40
N ALA A 247 -6.70 22.91 -5.75
CA ALA A 247 -5.58 23.14 -6.67
C ALA A 247 -6.07 23.47 -8.10
N ALA A 248 -7.06 22.72 -8.60
CA ALA A 248 -7.67 22.97 -9.91
C ALA A 248 -8.36 24.34 -9.97
N ASN A 249 -9.02 24.78 -8.91
CA ASN A 249 -9.59 26.13 -8.81
C ASN A 249 -8.52 27.20 -9.01
N ALA A 250 -7.38 27.07 -8.32
CA ALA A 250 -6.26 28.01 -8.42
C ALA A 250 -5.62 28.01 -9.81
N GLU A 251 -5.41 26.83 -10.41
CA GLU A 251 -4.78 26.68 -11.73
C GLU A 251 -5.68 27.15 -12.88
N LEU A 252 -6.99 26.87 -12.80
CA LEU A 252 -7.96 27.20 -13.85
C LEU A 252 -8.58 28.59 -13.69
N ASP A 253 -8.23 29.34 -12.64
CA ASP A 253 -8.83 30.63 -12.27
C ASP A 253 -10.37 30.54 -12.18
N VAL A 254 -10.86 29.47 -11.54
CA VAL A 254 -12.28 29.26 -11.22
C VAL A 254 -12.49 29.28 -9.71
N SER A 255 -13.71 29.63 -9.29
CA SER A 255 -14.07 29.76 -7.88
C SER A 255 -15.27 28.89 -7.57
N VAL A 256 -15.06 27.57 -7.61
CA VAL A 256 -16.08 26.57 -7.23
C VAL A 256 -15.91 26.25 -5.75
N PRO A 257 -16.86 26.61 -4.86
CA PRO A 257 -16.81 26.21 -3.47
C PRO A 257 -16.85 24.68 -3.31
N VAL A 258 -16.12 24.18 -2.33
CA VAL A 258 -16.09 22.78 -1.92
C VAL A 258 -16.62 22.69 -0.51
N ARG A 259 -17.54 21.75 -0.26
CA ARG A 259 -18.01 21.44 1.09
C ARG A 259 -17.70 20.00 1.45
N LEU A 260 -16.92 19.79 2.49
CA LEU A 260 -16.64 18.47 3.04
C LEU A 260 -17.66 18.16 4.13
N VAL A 261 -18.16 16.93 4.14
CA VAL A 261 -19.23 16.54 5.08
C VAL A 261 -18.88 15.24 5.80
N GLY A 262 -19.18 15.19 7.10
CA GLY A 262 -19.03 13.99 7.92
C GLY A 262 -17.57 13.62 8.16
N GLN A 263 -17.23 12.33 8.02
CA GLN A 263 -15.87 11.86 8.30
C GLN A 263 -14.80 12.53 7.44
N THR A 264 -15.09 12.83 6.17
CA THR A 264 -14.15 13.54 5.29
C THR A 264 -13.80 14.92 5.85
N ALA A 265 -14.76 15.64 6.42
CA ALA A 265 -14.53 16.93 7.06
C ALA A 265 -13.68 16.80 8.31
N LYS A 266 -13.97 15.83 9.18
CA LYS A 266 -13.17 15.57 10.39
C LYS A 266 -11.70 15.30 10.05
N LEU A 267 -11.44 14.43 9.08
CA LEU A 267 -10.08 14.11 8.65
C LEU A 267 -9.35 15.32 8.04
N TYR A 268 -10.06 16.13 7.25
CA TYR A 268 -9.49 17.37 6.70
C TYR A 268 -9.09 18.36 7.80
N ASP A 269 -9.97 18.55 8.79
CA ASP A 269 -9.70 19.41 9.96
C ASP A 269 -8.54 18.86 10.80
N ALA A 270 -8.49 17.54 11.03
CA ALA A 270 -7.44 16.87 11.80
C ALA A 270 -6.06 17.00 11.14
N LEU A 271 -6.00 16.98 9.81
CA LEU A 271 -4.78 17.23 9.03
C LEU A 271 -4.35 18.70 9.04
N GLY A 272 -5.20 19.61 9.53
CA GLY A 272 -4.92 21.05 9.59
C GLY A 272 -4.87 21.71 8.22
N TYR A 273 -5.57 21.15 7.23
CA TYR A 273 -5.67 21.76 5.91
C TYR A 273 -6.59 22.99 5.94
N ASP A 274 -6.25 24.01 5.17
CA ASP A 274 -6.96 25.30 5.15
C ASP A 274 -6.90 25.89 3.74
N HIS A 275 -7.68 25.32 2.82
CA HIS A 275 -7.84 25.85 1.47
C HIS A 275 -9.04 26.81 1.44
N ASP A 276 -8.85 28.03 0.91
CA ASP A 276 -9.89 29.07 0.84
C ASP A 276 -11.21 28.61 0.21
N ALA A 277 -11.15 27.66 -0.72
CA ALA A 277 -12.33 27.14 -1.41
C ALA A 277 -13.11 26.08 -0.60
N VAL A 278 -12.57 25.59 0.51
CA VAL A 278 -13.09 24.44 1.26
C VAL A 278 -13.78 24.89 2.55
N GLU A 279 -15.02 24.44 2.74
CA GLU A 279 -15.78 24.55 3.99
C GLU A 279 -15.98 23.14 4.58
N THR A 280 -15.72 22.96 5.88
CA THR A 280 -15.93 21.69 6.57
C THR A 280 -17.23 21.68 7.37
N VAL A 281 -18.00 20.59 7.26
CA VAL A 281 -19.22 20.32 8.03
C VAL A 281 -19.12 18.92 8.66
N PRO A 282 -18.43 18.79 9.80
CA PRO A 282 -18.18 17.49 10.45
C PRO A 282 -19.46 16.79 10.91
N VAL A 283 -20.48 17.56 11.30
CA VAL A 283 -21.77 17.08 11.79
C VAL A 283 -22.88 17.93 11.19
N PHE A 284 -23.98 17.29 10.78
CA PHE A 284 -25.15 17.96 10.22
C PHE A 284 -26.45 17.20 10.52
N ASP A 285 -27.52 17.96 10.78
CA ASP A 285 -28.86 17.43 11.05
C ASP A 285 -29.72 17.38 9.77
N ASP A 286 -29.72 18.45 8.98
CA ASP A 286 -30.48 18.54 7.71
C ASP A 286 -29.53 18.41 6.51
N PRO A 287 -29.59 17.31 5.72
CA PRO A 287 -28.75 17.14 4.54
C PRO A 287 -28.87 18.27 3.51
N ARG A 288 -30.01 18.98 3.48
CA ARG A 288 -30.24 20.07 2.52
C ARG A 288 -29.31 21.26 2.72
N THR A 289 -28.87 21.50 3.97
CA THR A 289 -27.98 22.62 4.26
C THR A 289 -26.59 22.41 3.68
N CYS A 290 -26.21 21.15 3.42
CA CYS A 290 -24.94 20.80 2.82
C CYS A 290 -24.94 20.92 1.29
N LEU A 291 -26.11 20.94 0.64
CA LEU A 291 -26.26 20.85 -0.81
C LEU A 291 -26.62 22.21 -1.42
N THR A 292 -25.60 23.03 -1.70
CA THR A 292 -25.77 24.36 -2.31
C THR A 292 -25.56 24.30 -3.83
N PRO A 293 -26.43 24.95 -4.64
CA PRO A 293 -26.18 25.13 -6.07
C PRO A 293 -24.82 25.77 -6.33
N GLY A 294 -24.08 25.23 -7.29
CA GLY A 294 -22.75 25.71 -7.65
C GLY A 294 -21.62 25.30 -6.72
N THR A 295 -21.88 24.39 -5.77
CA THR A 295 -20.89 23.84 -4.82
C THR A 295 -20.64 22.36 -5.10
N VAL A 296 -19.40 21.93 -4.97
CA VAL A 296 -19.03 20.50 -4.93
C VAL A 296 -19.11 20.05 -3.48
N THR A 297 -20.09 19.20 -3.15
CA THR A 297 -20.20 18.57 -1.83
C THR A 297 -19.50 17.22 -1.87
N ILE A 298 -18.59 16.92 -0.94
CA ILE A 298 -17.87 15.65 -0.86
C ILE A 298 -18.22 14.96 0.46
N ALA A 299 -18.68 13.71 0.39
CA ALA A 299 -19.06 12.93 1.56
C ALA A 299 -18.83 11.43 1.36
N GLY A 300 -18.59 10.73 2.45
CA GLY A 300 -18.50 9.28 2.45
C GLY A 300 -19.72 8.55 3.02
N PRO A 301 -19.80 7.23 2.80
CA PRO A 301 -18.86 6.44 1.97
C PRO A 301 -19.07 6.61 0.44
N GLU A 302 -18.25 5.91 -0.33
CA GLU A 302 -18.17 5.97 -1.80
C GLU A 302 -19.45 5.58 -2.55
N VAL A 303 -20.18 4.60 -2.04
CA VAL A 303 -21.48 4.18 -2.56
C VAL A 303 -22.54 4.70 -1.60
N PRO A 304 -23.49 5.53 -2.03
CA PRO A 304 -24.42 6.22 -1.14
C PRO A 304 -25.57 5.34 -0.66
N VAL A 305 -25.24 4.33 0.15
CA VAL A 305 -26.20 3.36 0.73
C VAL A 305 -26.27 3.43 2.25
N ASP A 306 -25.36 4.15 2.89
CA ASP A 306 -25.34 4.46 4.32
C ASP A 306 -24.75 5.86 4.62
N ASP A 307 -24.90 6.27 5.88
CA ASP A 307 -24.30 7.47 6.49
C ASP A 307 -24.56 8.81 5.79
N SER A 308 -23.51 9.64 5.68
CA SER A 308 -23.60 11.01 5.16
C SER A 308 -23.94 10.98 3.68
N SER A 309 -23.27 10.12 2.91
CA SER A 309 -23.52 9.98 1.48
C SER A 309 -24.95 9.52 1.17
N GLU A 310 -25.54 8.57 1.90
CA GLU A 310 -26.94 8.16 1.72
C GLU A 310 -27.91 9.31 2.02
N ARG A 311 -27.73 9.99 3.15
CA ARG A 311 -28.59 11.12 3.56
C ARG A 311 -28.56 12.24 2.54
N LEU A 312 -27.37 12.59 2.01
CA LEU A 312 -27.19 13.62 1.00
C LEU A 312 -27.75 13.18 -0.35
N TYR A 313 -27.47 11.94 -0.76
CA TYR A 313 -28.00 11.39 -2.01
C TYR A 313 -29.54 11.33 -2.00
N GLY A 314 -30.14 11.01 -0.86
CA GLY A 314 -31.59 11.00 -0.68
C GLY A 314 -32.28 12.32 -1.06
N GLU A 315 -31.60 13.46 -0.89
CA GLU A 315 -32.11 14.79 -1.25
C GLU A 315 -31.83 15.17 -2.72
N LEU A 316 -30.87 14.51 -3.38
CA LEU A 316 -30.51 14.78 -4.78
C LEU A 316 -31.17 13.82 -5.78
N LYS A 317 -31.46 12.58 -5.36
CA LYS A 317 -31.78 11.48 -6.28
C LYS A 317 -32.91 11.77 -7.26
N ASP A 318 -33.88 12.61 -6.89
CA ASP A 318 -35.06 12.92 -7.71
C ASP A 318 -34.95 14.26 -8.47
N ASP A 319 -33.84 14.98 -8.32
CA ASP A 319 -33.56 16.24 -9.01
C ASP A 319 -32.80 15.99 -10.32
N ALA A 320 -33.44 16.24 -11.46
CA ALA A 320 -32.85 16.05 -12.78
C ALA A 320 -31.70 17.03 -13.09
N ASP A 321 -31.62 18.16 -12.37
CA ASP A 321 -30.57 19.16 -12.52
C ASP A 321 -29.39 18.93 -11.55
N ALA A 322 -29.50 17.94 -10.65
CA ALA A 322 -28.44 17.52 -9.75
C ALA A 322 -27.49 16.49 -10.38
N ALA A 323 -26.29 16.38 -9.80
CA ALA A 323 -25.28 15.42 -10.21
C ALA A 323 -24.72 14.64 -9.01
N LEU A 324 -24.56 13.33 -9.21
CA LEU A 324 -23.83 12.41 -8.34
C LEU A 324 -22.60 11.90 -9.10
N VAL A 325 -21.41 12.06 -8.52
CA VAL A 325 -20.14 11.52 -9.01
C VAL A 325 -19.61 10.53 -7.97
N GLN A 326 -19.52 9.25 -8.30
CA GLN A 326 -19.09 8.19 -7.37
C GLN A 326 -17.64 7.77 -7.64
N LEU A 327 -16.77 7.86 -6.65
CA LEU A 327 -15.40 7.33 -6.68
C LEU A 327 -15.36 6.02 -5.90
N VAL A 328 -15.50 4.91 -6.63
CA VAL A 328 -15.65 3.57 -6.05
C VAL A 328 -14.29 2.89 -5.92
N THR A 329 -13.90 2.50 -4.71
CA THR A 329 -12.64 1.79 -4.41
C THR A 329 -12.84 0.36 -3.92
N SER A 330 -14.01 0.02 -3.35
CA SER A 330 -14.25 -1.26 -2.67
C SER A 330 -14.85 -2.37 -3.56
N GLY A 331 -15.03 -2.12 -4.85
CA GLY A 331 -15.70 -3.06 -5.77
C GLY A 331 -17.21 -3.21 -5.53
N SER A 332 -17.79 -2.43 -4.61
CA SER A 332 -19.23 -2.31 -4.44
C SER A 332 -19.88 -1.70 -5.70
N PRO A 333 -21.01 -2.22 -6.18
CA PRO A 333 -21.63 -1.69 -7.39
C PRO A 333 -22.12 -0.25 -7.14
N PRO A 334 -21.82 0.70 -8.05
CA PRO A 334 -22.28 2.08 -7.92
C PRO A 334 -23.81 2.16 -8.01
N VAL A 335 -24.38 3.18 -7.38
CA VAL A 335 -25.80 3.51 -7.50
C VAL A 335 -26.06 4.13 -8.88
N GLN A 336 -26.96 3.52 -9.63
CA GLN A 336 -27.39 3.95 -10.97
C GLN A 336 -28.88 4.32 -11.02
N THR A 337 -29.56 4.32 -9.87
CA THR A 337 -31.01 4.53 -9.78
C THR A 337 -31.33 5.92 -9.28
N GLY A 338 -32.03 6.74 -10.08
CA GLY A 338 -32.44 8.11 -9.72
C GLY A 338 -32.84 8.92 -10.95
N GLY A 339 -33.41 10.10 -10.73
CA GLY A 339 -33.63 11.15 -11.74
C GLY A 339 -32.42 12.07 -11.97
N CYS A 340 -31.50 12.17 -11.01
CA CYS A 340 -30.27 12.96 -11.15
C CYS A 340 -29.27 12.33 -12.13
N VAL A 341 -28.35 13.15 -12.65
CA VAL A 341 -27.22 12.64 -13.45
C VAL A 341 -26.28 11.88 -12.53
N SER A 342 -26.00 10.61 -12.82
CA SER A 342 -25.08 9.79 -12.03
C SER A 342 -23.92 9.31 -12.90
N THR A 343 -22.68 9.62 -12.49
CA THR A 343 -21.45 9.06 -13.07
C THR A 343 -20.64 8.35 -11.99
N HIS A 344 -19.83 7.40 -12.42
CA HIS A 344 -18.97 6.63 -11.51
C HIS A 344 -17.63 6.35 -12.16
N TYR A 345 -16.61 6.28 -11.32
CA TYR A 345 -15.24 5.99 -11.68
C TYR A 345 -14.68 4.99 -10.69
N GLU A 346 -14.01 3.96 -11.19
CA GLU A 346 -13.23 3.05 -10.36
C GLU A 346 -11.92 3.74 -10.03
N LEU A 347 -11.63 3.87 -8.73
CA LEU A 347 -10.43 4.52 -8.24
C LEU A 347 -9.72 3.58 -7.27
N SER A 348 -8.43 3.37 -7.48
CA SER A 348 -7.62 2.57 -6.59
C SER A 348 -6.23 3.17 -6.56
N MET A 349 -5.82 3.66 -5.39
CA MET A 349 -4.53 4.29 -5.17
C MET A 349 -3.45 3.22 -4.95
N HIS A 350 -3.29 2.31 -5.90
CA HIS A 350 -2.25 1.28 -5.89
C HIS A 350 -1.34 1.45 -7.10
N PRO A 351 -0.11 0.93 -7.08
CA PRO A 351 0.79 1.09 -8.22
C PRO A 351 0.25 0.32 -9.43
N THR A 352 0.62 0.77 -10.62
CA THR A 352 0.51 -0.08 -11.81
C THR A 352 1.51 -1.24 -11.72
N GLU A 353 1.30 -2.31 -12.48
CA GLU A 353 2.30 -3.39 -12.58
C GLU A 353 3.68 -2.86 -12.99
N SER A 354 3.73 -1.89 -13.92
CA SER A 354 4.96 -1.21 -14.30
C SER A 354 5.58 -0.40 -13.16
N GLY A 355 4.76 0.28 -12.34
CA GLY A 355 5.23 1.01 -11.17
C GLY A 355 5.88 0.09 -10.15
N LEU A 356 5.22 -1.03 -9.84
CA LEU A 356 5.76 -2.06 -8.95
C LEU A 356 7.11 -2.59 -9.46
N ARG A 357 7.22 -2.88 -10.76
CA ARG A 357 8.49 -3.34 -11.37
C ARG A 357 9.58 -2.26 -11.35
N SER A 358 9.21 -0.98 -11.45
CA SER A 358 10.16 0.13 -11.38
C SER A 358 10.79 0.23 -10.00
N VAL A 359 10.02 0.05 -8.91
CA VAL A 359 10.56 0.03 -7.55
C VAL A 359 11.64 -1.03 -7.37
N VAL A 360 11.40 -2.27 -7.83
CA VAL A 360 12.40 -3.36 -7.76
C VAL A 360 13.62 -3.06 -8.63
N THR A 361 13.43 -2.37 -9.75
CA THR A 361 14.51 -2.01 -10.68
C THR A 361 15.38 -0.89 -10.11
N ASP A 362 14.76 0.11 -9.48
CA ASP A 362 15.45 1.30 -8.99
C ASP A 362 16.16 1.04 -7.65
N LEU A 363 15.54 0.27 -6.76
CA LEU A 363 16.13 -0.07 -5.46
C LEU A 363 17.15 -1.22 -5.53
N GLU A 364 17.13 -2.00 -6.62
CA GLU A 364 17.98 -3.17 -6.85
C GLU A 364 18.15 -4.10 -5.62
N PRO A 365 17.07 -4.53 -4.93
CA PRO A 365 17.21 -5.20 -3.66
C PRO A 365 17.86 -6.59 -3.79
N ILE A 366 18.61 -7.02 -2.77
CA ILE A 366 19.15 -8.38 -2.72
C ILE A 366 18.00 -9.40 -2.64
N GLN A 367 16.98 -9.10 -1.84
CA GLN A 367 15.79 -9.91 -1.66
C GLN A 367 14.51 -9.07 -1.71
N THR A 368 13.49 -9.58 -2.41
CA THR A 368 12.15 -9.01 -2.40
C THR A 368 11.14 -10.01 -1.83
N VAL A 369 10.33 -9.53 -0.90
CA VAL A 369 9.22 -10.23 -0.26
C VAL A 369 7.93 -9.51 -0.65
N LEU A 370 6.94 -10.26 -1.12
CA LEU A 370 5.66 -9.68 -1.52
C LEU A 370 4.69 -9.68 -0.34
N THR A 371 4.10 -8.52 -0.06
CA THR A 371 3.03 -8.29 0.91
C THR A 371 1.74 -7.90 0.19
N HIS A 372 0.61 -7.95 0.91
CA HIS A 372 -0.70 -7.44 0.48
C HIS A 372 -1.06 -7.83 -0.96
N CYS A 373 -1.10 -9.14 -1.22
CA CYS A 373 -1.36 -9.70 -2.56
C CYS A 373 -2.36 -10.86 -2.51
N ARG A 374 -3.29 -10.89 -3.46
CA ARG A 374 -4.22 -12.02 -3.64
C ARG A 374 -3.64 -13.03 -4.64
N GLY A 375 -3.08 -14.13 -4.13
CA GLY A 375 -2.53 -15.21 -4.95
C GLY A 375 -1.02 -15.09 -5.19
N THR A 376 -0.30 -16.21 -5.13
CA THR A 376 1.16 -16.23 -4.99
C THR A 376 1.94 -16.30 -6.30
N ASP A 377 1.28 -16.60 -7.42
CA ASP A 377 2.00 -17.10 -8.59
C ASP A 377 2.36 -16.03 -9.63
N GLU A 378 1.64 -14.91 -9.66
CA GLU A 378 1.72 -13.90 -10.72
C GLU A 378 3.03 -13.10 -10.70
N TYR A 379 3.61 -12.89 -9.50
CA TYR A 379 4.79 -12.06 -9.29
C TYR A 379 6.00 -12.85 -8.77
N ASN A 380 6.02 -14.16 -9.00
CA ASN A 380 7.13 -15.03 -8.59
C ASN A 380 8.48 -14.61 -9.20
N ASP A 381 8.47 -13.96 -10.36
CA ASP A 381 9.69 -13.42 -11.01
C ASP A 381 10.31 -12.25 -10.23
N LEU A 382 9.49 -11.54 -9.45
CA LEU A 382 9.94 -10.43 -8.59
C LEU A 382 10.49 -10.91 -7.25
N ARG A 383 10.15 -12.14 -6.83
CA ARG A 383 10.76 -12.80 -5.68
C ARG A 383 12.21 -13.18 -6.03
N ARG A 384 13.11 -12.20 -6.04
CA ARG A 384 14.54 -12.45 -6.14
C ARG A 384 14.99 -13.04 -4.83
N ALA A 385 15.41 -14.30 -4.87
CA ALA A 385 16.33 -14.86 -3.90
C ALA A 385 17.63 -15.10 -4.65
N SER A 386 18.70 -14.39 -4.29
CA SER A 386 20.03 -15.00 -4.43
C SER A 386 19.94 -16.34 -3.67
N GLY A 387 20.48 -17.44 -4.20
CA GLY A 387 20.18 -18.82 -3.73
C GLY A 387 20.60 -19.20 -2.30
N ARG A 388 20.54 -18.28 -1.33
CA ARG A 388 20.79 -18.44 0.10
C ARG A 388 19.45 -18.33 0.87
N PRO A 389 19.25 -19.10 1.95
CA PRO A 389 18.11 -18.90 2.84
C PRO A 389 18.09 -17.47 3.42
N ALA A 390 16.88 -16.92 3.58
CA ALA A 390 16.60 -15.52 3.93
C ALA A 390 16.86 -15.21 5.41
N THR A 391 18.12 -15.28 5.79
CA THR A 391 18.61 -14.85 7.09
C THR A 391 19.81 -13.97 6.81
N ILE A 392 19.68 -12.67 7.09
CA ILE A 392 20.82 -11.76 7.02
C ILE A 392 21.60 -12.00 8.31
N ARG A 393 22.71 -12.71 8.20
CA ARG A 393 23.65 -12.93 9.31
C ARG A 393 24.84 -12.00 9.13
N CYS A 394 25.03 -11.18 10.14
CA CYS A 394 26.22 -10.37 10.33
C CYS A 394 27.41 -11.29 10.59
N THR A 395 28.31 -11.44 9.61
CA THR A 395 29.53 -12.20 9.84
C THR A 395 30.57 -11.28 10.44
N ARG A 396 30.84 -11.39 11.76
CA ARG A 396 32.03 -10.78 12.34
C ARG A 396 33.27 -11.34 11.64
N SER A 397 33.88 -10.53 10.78
CA SER A 397 35.21 -10.78 10.27
C SER A 397 36.19 -10.65 11.45
N THR A 398 36.55 -11.79 12.05
CA THR A 398 37.68 -11.86 12.98
C THR A 398 38.99 -11.97 12.19
N GLU A 399 39.31 -10.96 11.37
CA GLU A 399 40.65 -10.81 10.78
C GLU A 399 41.54 -9.87 11.63
N THR A 400 41.82 -10.28 12.87
CA THR A 400 43.08 -9.90 13.50
C THR A 400 44.21 -10.72 12.89
N THR A 401 44.77 -10.29 11.75
CA THR A 401 46.23 -10.21 11.47
C THR A 401 46.52 -9.97 9.99
N ARG A 402 46.91 -8.74 9.61
CA ARG A 402 48.22 -8.39 9.02
C ARG A 402 48.22 -7.00 8.36
N GLY A 403 49.08 -6.14 8.88
CA GLY A 403 50.18 -5.56 8.08
C GLY A 403 49.83 -4.44 7.10
N ALA A 404 50.11 -3.22 7.55
CA ALA A 404 50.28 -2.03 6.73
C ALA A 404 51.06 -2.24 5.41
N ARG A 405 50.59 -1.64 4.30
CA ARG A 405 51.35 -0.74 3.40
C ARG A 405 50.54 -0.24 2.18
N ARG A 406 50.39 1.09 2.13
CA ARG A 406 50.55 2.05 1.00
C ARG A 406 50.02 1.74 -0.43
N ARG A 407 49.22 2.71 -0.90
CA ARG A 407 49.21 3.44 -2.20
C ARG A 407 49.07 2.65 -3.51
N GLY A 408 48.10 3.08 -4.32
CA GLY A 408 48.25 3.13 -5.78
C GLY A 408 46.94 2.96 -6.55
N CYS A 409 46.39 4.06 -7.07
CA CYS A 409 45.56 4.03 -8.28
C CYS A 409 46.43 3.51 -9.45
N PRO A 410 45.89 2.71 -10.38
CA PRO A 410 45.46 3.31 -11.65
C PRO A 410 44.25 2.65 -12.34
N THR A 411 43.61 3.47 -13.18
CA THR A 411 42.72 3.15 -14.32
C THR A 411 43.32 2.16 -15.33
N PHE A 412 42.50 1.26 -15.91
CA PHE A 412 42.17 1.16 -17.35
C PHE A 412 41.49 -0.18 -17.74
N GLY A 413 40.42 -0.08 -18.54
CA GLY A 413 40.15 -0.83 -19.78
C GLY A 413 40.04 -2.37 -19.74
N ALA A 414 38.83 -2.89 -19.95
CA ALA A 414 38.61 -4.29 -20.31
C ALA A 414 38.13 -4.42 -21.77
N GLU A 415 38.96 -5.03 -22.61
CA GLU A 415 38.58 -5.62 -23.90
C GLU A 415 38.11 -7.07 -23.70
N ILE A 416 37.06 -7.45 -24.43
CA ILE A 416 36.48 -8.79 -24.49
C ILE A 416 37.02 -9.52 -25.74
N PRO A 417 37.41 -10.81 -25.65
CA PRO A 417 37.42 -11.67 -26.82
C PRO A 417 36.39 -12.80 -26.72
N VAL A 418 35.51 -12.80 -27.72
CA VAL A 418 34.55 -13.85 -28.08
C VAL A 418 35.26 -15.05 -28.69
N ARG A 419 34.85 -16.29 -28.35
CA ARG A 419 34.99 -17.47 -29.22
C ARG A 419 33.88 -18.51 -29.00
N ARG A 420 33.07 -18.74 -30.04
CA ARG A 420 32.31 -19.99 -30.33
C ARG A 420 33.23 -20.98 -31.07
N PRO A 421 32.95 -22.30 -31.04
CA PRO A 421 32.21 -22.98 -32.15
C PRO A 421 31.25 -24.09 -31.63
N ALA A 422 30.05 -24.32 -32.19
CA ALA A 422 29.63 -24.94 -33.47
C ALA A 422 29.21 -26.44 -33.36
N SER A 423 27.96 -26.66 -33.76
CA SER A 423 27.11 -27.84 -34.04
C SER A 423 27.72 -29.17 -34.54
N ALA A 424 27.02 -30.31 -34.30
CA ALA A 424 26.22 -31.05 -35.33
C ALA A 424 25.67 -32.45 -34.91
N ARG A 425 24.40 -32.72 -35.34
CA ARG A 425 23.77 -33.99 -35.85
C ARG A 425 23.58 -35.20 -34.90
N SER A 426 22.34 -35.66 -34.60
CA SER A 426 21.30 -36.39 -35.40
C SER A 426 21.43 -37.94 -35.38
N ARG A 427 20.39 -38.64 -34.86
CA ARG A 427 19.83 -39.90 -35.40
C ARG A 427 18.51 -40.33 -34.72
N ALA A 428 17.63 -40.97 -35.50
CA ALA A 428 16.24 -41.35 -35.24
C ALA A 428 16.05 -42.81 -34.74
N THR A 429 14.97 -43.17 -34.01
CA THR A 429 13.76 -44.00 -34.34
C THR A 429 13.62 -45.17 -33.33
N PRO A 430 12.49 -45.92 -33.19
CA PRO A 430 11.05 -45.68 -33.45
C PRO A 430 10.09 -46.11 -32.28
N SER A 431 8.78 -45.94 -32.52
CA SER A 431 7.55 -46.22 -31.71
C SER A 431 7.33 -47.68 -31.25
N PRO A 432 6.30 -48.03 -30.43
CA PRO A 432 4.94 -48.28 -30.98
C PRO A 432 3.70 -48.08 -30.03
N THR A 433 2.51 -47.88 -30.65
CA THR A 433 1.14 -48.38 -30.29
C THR A 433 0.52 -48.07 -28.90
N SER A 434 -0.78 -47.88 -28.65
CA SER A 434 -2.05 -47.89 -29.41
C SER A 434 -3.21 -47.55 -28.43
N ARG A 435 -4.40 -47.27 -29.00
CA ARG A 435 -5.77 -47.44 -28.48
C ARG A 435 -6.55 -46.21 -27.97
N SER A 436 -7.62 -46.01 -28.74
CA SER A 436 -8.89 -45.30 -28.57
C SER A 436 -9.57 -45.37 -27.19
N ARG A 437 -10.31 -44.31 -26.85
CA ARG A 437 -11.76 -44.39 -26.61
C ARG A 437 -12.46 -43.03 -26.70
N VAL A 438 -13.68 -43.11 -27.21
CA VAL A 438 -14.71 -42.09 -27.43
C VAL A 438 -15.50 -41.87 -26.13
N SER A 439 -15.86 -40.63 -25.78
CA SER A 439 -17.26 -40.22 -25.48
C SER A 439 -17.39 -38.74 -25.06
N THR A 440 -18.30 -38.03 -25.74
CA THR A 440 -19.30 -37.06 -25.21
C THR A 440 -18.81 -36.00 -24.21
N GLY A 441 -18.79 -34.70 -24.50
CA GLY A 441 -19.94 -33.90 -24.93
C GLY A 441 -20.56 -33.18 -23.73
N SER A 442 -20.15 -31.93 -23.47
CA SER A 442 -20.84 -30.97 -22.58
C SER A 442 -20.35 -29.55 -22.87
N ARG A 443 -21.28 -28.65 -23.19
CA ARG A 443 -21.04 -27.21 -23.40
C ARG A 443 -20.76 -26.50 -22.07
N PRO A 444 -19.95 -25.43 -22.05
CA PRO A 444 -19.78 -24.60 -20.86
C PRO A 444 -20.99 -23.66 -20.69
N ARG A 445 -21.60 -23.68 -19.51
CA ARG A 445 -22.44 -22.58 -19.02
C ARG A 445 -21.52 -21.60 -18.32
N THR A 446 -21.45 -20.39 -18.85
CA THR A 446 -20.85 -19.22 -18.20
C THR A 446 -21.79 -18.75 -17.09
N SER A 447 -21.36 -18.90 -15.85
CA SER A 447 -21.95 -18.22 -14.69
C SER A 447 -21.09 -16.98 -14.39
N PRO A 448 -21.67 -15.82 -14.05
CA PRO A 448 -20.90 -14.67 -13.59
C PRO A 448 -20.29 -14.97 -12.21
N PRO A 449 -19.15 -14.36 -11.84
CA PRO A 449 -18.59 -14.50 -10.51
C PRO A 449 -19.52 -13.86 -9.47
N LYS A 450 -19.73 -14.58 -8.37
CA LYS A 450 -20.49 -14.13 -7.20
C LYS A 450 -19.67 -13.05 -6.47
N ALA A 451 -20.30 -11.91 -6.17
CA ALA A 451 -19.88 -11.03 -5.09
C ALA A 451 -19.88 -11.80 -3.76
N TRP A 452 -18.86 -11.59 -2.93
CA TRP A 452 -18.67 -12.34 -1.68
C TRP A 452 -18.68 -11.39 -0.48
N THR A 453 -19.55 -11.69 0.49
CA THR A 453 -19.61 -11.11 1.83
C THR A 453 -18.80 -11.97 2.80
N PRO A 454 -18.06 -11.39 3.76
CA PRO A 454 -17.11 -12.13 4.58
C PRO A 454 -17.80 -12.85 5.75
N THR A 455 -18.34 -14.04 5.48
CA THR A 455 -18.55 -15.09 6.50
C THR A 455 -18.57 -16.43 5.77
N ASP A 456 -17.44 -17.11 5.68
CA ASP A 456 -17.37 -18.57 5.70
C ASP A 456 -15.93 -18.99 6.08
N SER A 457 -15.86 -19.90 7.05
CA SER A 457 -14.69 -20.36 7.78
C SER A 457 -13.81 -21.37 7.03
N LEU A 458 -12.49 -21.19 7.16
CA LEU A 458 -11.39 -22.17 7.39
C LEU A 458 -11.53 -23.61 6.84
N THR A 459 -10.54 -24.04 6.03
CA THR A 459 -9.43 -24.96 6.44
C THR A 459 -8.72 -25.51 5.19
N ASP A 460 -7.42 -25.22 5.04
CA ASP A 460 -6.34 -26.12 4.57
C ASP A 460 -5.19 -25.31 3.94
N TRP A 461 -4.24 -24.88 4.76
CA TRP A 461 -2.92 -24.44 4.30
C TRP A 461 -1.86 -25.34 4.95
N PRO A 462 -1.09 -26.14 4.18
CA PRO A 462 0.00 -26.90 4.77
C PRO A 462 1.18 -25.96 5.04
N ALA A 463 1.53 -25.84 6.32
CA ALA A 463 2.87 -25.43 6.73
C ALA A 463 3.88 -26.47 6.22
N ASP A 464 4.98 -25.98 5.68
CA ASP A 464 6.16 -26.73 5.26
C ASP A 464 6.03 -27.58 3.98
N ARG A 465 6.74 -27.14 2.92
CA ARG A 465 7.53 -28.02 2.04
C ARG A 465 8.40 -27.24 1.06
N THR A 466 9.70 -27.39 1.25
CA THR A 466 10.70 -27.35 0.17
C THR A 466 10.43 -28.49 -0.83
N ARG A 467 10.21 -28.20 -2.13
CA ARG A 467 10.29 -29.21 -3.20
C ARG A 467 10.76 -28.66 -4.56
N PRO A 468 11.47 -29.48 -5.36
CA PRO A 468 12.15 -29.06 -6.58
C PRO A 468 11.24 -29.09 -7.82
N LEU A 469 11.41 -28.11 -8.71
CA LEU A 469 10.70 -28.02 -9.99
C LEU A 469 11.52 -28.64 -11.14
N SER A 470 10.89 -29.55 -11.89
CA SER A 470 11.34 -30.01 -13.20
C SER A 470 10.50 -29.32 -14.28
N VAL A 471 11.18 -28.70 -15.25
CA VAL A 471 10.55 -27.92 -16.33
C VAL A 471 10.56 -28.73 -17.62
N THR A 472 9.39 -28.89 -18.24
CA THR A 472 9.24 -29.30 -19.65
C THR A 472 8.66 -28.15 -20.47
N PRO A 473 9.18 -27.87 -21.68
CA PRO A 473 8.78 -26.71 -22.46
C PRO A 473 7.49 -26.95 -23.26
N ARG A 474 6.61 -25.94 -23.27
CA ARG A 474 5.45 -25.86 -24.18
C ARG A 474 5.78 -24.98 -25.39
N ALA A 475 5.27 -25.40 -26.54
CA ALA A 475 5.44 -24.79 -27.87
C ALA A 475 4.40 -23.66 -28.13
N PRO A 476 4.59 -22.83 -29.18
CA PRO A 476 3.92 -21.55 -29.34
C PRO A 476 2.65 -21.62 -30.22
N THR A 477 1.72 -20.70 -29.96
CA THR A 477 0.57 -20.33 -30.80
C THR A 477 0.27 -18.85 -30.52
N ALA A 478 -0.24 -17.99 -31.40
CA ALA A 478 -0.41 -17.91 -32.85
C ALA A 478 -0.80 -16.43 -33.15
N VAL A 479 -0.72 -16.03 -34.42
CA VAL A 479 -0.82 -14.68 -35.01
C VAL A 479 -2.24 -14.04 -34.91
N PRO A 480 -2.38 -12.70 -34.80
CA PRO A 480 -3.68 -12.02 -34.70
C PRO A 480 -4.29 -11.60 -36.06
N THR A 481 -5.61 -11.38 -36.07
CA THR A 481 -6.39 -10.78 -37.18
C THR A 481 -7.02 -9.44 -36.75
N PRO A 482 -7.32 -8.50 -37.67
CA PRO A 482 -7.38 -7.07 -37.36
C PRO A 482 -8.78 -6.43 -37.22
N ASN A 483 -8.79 -5.33 -36.48
CA ASN A 483 -9.55 -4.08 -36.55
C ASN A 483 -11.07 -4.05 -36.77
N ARG A 484 -11.76 -3.41 -35.81
CA ARG A 484 -12.95 -2.59 -36.05
C ARG A 484 -12.68 -1.15 -35.58
N LEU A 485 -13.06 -0.21 -36.44
CA LEU A 485 -13.02 1.23 -36.23
C LEU A 485 -14.11 1.65 -35.25
N GLU A 486 -13.75 2.39 -34.19
CA GLU A 486 -14.68 3.19 -33.41
C GLU A 486 -14.33 4.68 -33.54
N THR A 487 -15.40 5.46 -33.69
CA THR A 487 -15.44 6.90 -33.94
C THR A 487 -15.10 7.67 -32.67
N THR A 488 -14.08 8.53 -32.75
CA THR A 488 -13.61 9.42 -31.70
C THR A 488 -14.56 10.59 -31.44
N ARG A 489 -14.97 10.76 -30.17
CA ARG A 489 -15.40 12.06 -29.62
C ARG A 489 -14.17 12.79 -29.03
N PRO A 490 -14.15 14.13 -29.02
CA PRO A 490 -13.03 14.87 -28.46
C PRO A 490 -12.95 14.66 -26.93
N ARG A 491 -11.75 14.32 -26.44
CA ARG A 491 -11.45 14.16 -25.01
C ARG A 491 -11.23 15.55 -24.36
N PRO A 492 -11.64 15.76 -23.10
CA PRO A 492 -11.25 16.94 -22.34
C PRO A 492 -9.75 16.90 -21.98
N VAL A 493 -9.24 18.08 -21.65
CA VAL A 493 -7.83 18.41 -21.43
C VAL A 493 -7.28 17.67 -20.20
N ARG A 494 -6.08 17.08 -20.33
CA ARG A 494 -5.36 16.41 -19.23
C ARG A 494 -4.97 17.43 -18.15
N LEU A 495 -5.71 17.45 -17.05
CA LEU A 495 -5.53 18.38 -15.93
C LEU A 495 -4.45 17.91 -14.95
N ILE A 496 -4.28 16.60 -14.75
CA ILE A 496 -3.50 16.05 -13.61
C ILE A 496 -2.02 15.78 -13.92
N GLN A 497 -1.54 15.80 -15.18
CA GLN A 497 -0.10 15.58 -15.42
C GLN A 497 0.80 16.78 -15.04
N THR A 498 0.21 17.89 -14.60
CA THR A 498 0.91 19.15 -14.27
C THR A 498 0.64 19.64 -12.84
N LEU A 499 -0.35 19.05 -12.16
CA LEU A 499 -0.70 19.27 -10.76
C LEU A 499 -0.21 18.07 -9.96
#